data_AF-A0A1I0CP32-F1
#
_entry.id   AF-A0A1I0CP32-F1
#
_cell.length_a   1.000
_cell.length_b   1.000
_cell.length_c   1.000
_cell.angle_alpha   90.00
_cell.angle_beta   90.00
_cell.angle_gamma   90.00
#
_symmetry.space_group_name_H-M   'P 1'
#
loop_
_entity.id
_entity.type
_entity.pdbx_description
1 polymer ?
#
loop_
_entity_poly.entity_id
_entity_poly.type
_entity_poly.pdbx_seq_one_letter_code
_entity_poly.pdbx_strand_id
1 'polypeptide(L)'
;MSKKKKGNKKKSPQKVNLKNFIEYVCLGCKIVEKVPKEVVEYFDMMDDGDTSIPPRFSCESCGAEMYPKDYIGVHGEHYKI
;
A
#
# COMPACT_ATOMS: atom_id res chain seq x y z
N MET A 1 45.31 8.75 7.43
CA MET A 1 44.36 9.84 7.08
C MET A 1 43.69 9.51 5.76
N SER A 2 42.39 9.21 5.73
CA SER A 2 41.44 9.66 4.69
C SER A 2 40.05 9.06 4.91
N LYS A 3 39.10 9.96 5.17
CA LYS A 3 37.69 9.77 5.49
C LYS A 3 36.87 9.54 4.21
N LYS A 4 35.89 8.63 4.20
CA LYS A 4 34.70 8.67 3.32
C LYS A 4 33.54 7.93 4.00
N LYS A 5 32.82 8.61 4.91
CA LYS A 5 31.53 9.33 4.72
C LYS A 5 30.33 8.40 4.52
N LYS A 6 29.57 8.27 5.61
CA LYS A 6 28.29 7.60 5.82
C LYS A 6 27.18 8.19 4.93
N GLY A 7 26.43 7.34 4.22
CA GLY A 7 25.18 7.72 3.55
C GLY A 7 24.00 7.63 4.51
N ASN A 8 23.65 8.75 5.15
CA ASN A 8 22.45 8.86 5.98
C ASN A 8 21.27 9.24 5.06
N LYS A 9 20.49 8.26 4.61
CA LYS A 9 19.28 8.48 3.82
C LYS A 9 18.17 8.90 4.80
N LYS A 10 18.06 10.20 5.03
CA LYS A 10 17.02 10.83 5.86
C LYS A 10 15.64 10.51 5.26
N LYS A 11 14.91 9.56 5.85
CA LYS A 11 13.48 9.38 5.56
C LYS A 11 12.76 10.57 6.19
N SER A 12 12.17 11.42 5.34
CA SER A 12 11.31 12.52 5.73
C SER A 12 10.08 11.98 6.48
N PRO A 13 9.66 12.61 7.60
CA PRO A 13 8.40 12.27 8.24
C PRO A 13 7.26 12.66 7.28
N GLN A 14 6.57 11.64 6.76
CA GLN A 14 5.43 11.85 5.88
C GLN A 14 4.29 12.40 6.75
N LYS A 15 3.74 13.54 6.32
CA LYS A 15 2.56 14.15 6.94
C LYS A 15 1.39 13.19 6.74
N VAL A 16 1.05 12.42 7.77
CA VAL A 16 -0.13 11.55 7.76
C VAL A 16 -1.41 12.38 7.70
N ASN A 17 -1.97 12.50 6.50
CA ASN A 17 -3.28 13.11 6.31
C ASN A 17 -4.34 12.11 6.80
N LEU A 18 -5.03 12.46 7.90
CA LEU A 18 -5.96 11.59 8.63
C LEU A 18 -7.23 11.14 7.85
N LYS A 19 -7.35 11.44 6.55
CA LYS A 19 -8.55 11.24 5.73
C LYS A 19 -8.39 10.25 4.57
N ASN A 20 -7.27 9.53 4.47
CA ASN A 20 -6.99 8.67 3.33
C ASN A 20 -6.92 7.20 3.75
N PHE A 21 -8.08 6.58 4.01
CA PHE A 21 -8.18 5.11 4.14
C PHE A 21 -8.79 4.56 2.86
N ILE A 22 -8.30 3.41 2.43
CA ILE A 22 -8.84 2.65 1.30
C ILE A 22 -9.61 1.46 1.87
N GLU A 23 -10.82 1.27 1.37
CA GLU A 23 -11.63 0.12 1.71
C GLU A 23 -11.15 -1.09 0.91
N TYR A 24 -10.69 -2.11 1.61
CA TYR A 24 -10.30 -3.40 1.05
C TYR A 24 -11.42 -4.41 1.30
N VAL A 25 -11.84 -5.09 0.25
CA VAL A 25 -12.88 -6.11 0.29
C VAL A 25 -12.22 -7.47 0.11
N CYS A 26 -12.52 -8.40 1.01
CA CYS A 26 -12.12 -9.78 0.90
C CYS A 26 -12.96 -10.52 -0.14
N LEU A 27 -12.34 -11.21 -1.10
CA LEU A 27 -13.05 -11.98 -2.12
C LEU A 27 -13.68 -13.27 -1.56
N GLY A 28 -13.18 -13.78 -0.44
CA GLY A 28 -13.70 -14.98 0.22
C GLY A 28 -14.93 -14.70 1.08
N CYS A 29 -14.77 -13.91 2.15
CA CYS A 29 -15.82 -13.67 3.15
C CYS A 29 -16.56 -12.33 2.98
N LYS A 30 -16.18 -11.49 2.01
CA LYS A 30 -16.77 -10.16 1.73
C LYS A 30 -16.67 -9.15 2.88
N ILE A 31 -15.79 -9.38 3.85
CA ILE A 31 -15.49 -8.39 4.89
C ILE A 31 -14.79 -7.18 4.27
N VAL A 32 -15.07 -6.00 4.83
CA VAL A 32 -14.46 -4.74 4.41
C VAL A 32 -13.53 -4.25 5.51
N GLU A 33 -12.26 -4.07 5.19
CA GLU A 33 -11.25 -3.52 6.09
C GLU A 33 -10.77 -2.17 5.58
N LYS A 34 -10.41 -1.27 6.51
CA LYS A 34 -9.92 0.07 6.17
C LYS A 34 -8.42 0.10 6.32
N VAL A 35 -7.72 0.08 5.20
CA VAL A 35 -6.26 0.11 5.15
C VAL A 35 -5.80 1.56 4.91
N PRO A 36 -4.83 2.09 5.68
CA PRO A 36 -4.31 3.43 5.42
C PRO A 36 -3.69 3.54 4.03
N LYS A 37 -4.03 4.58 3.27
CA LYS A 37 -3.48 4.81 1.93
C LYS A 37 -1.95 4.87 1.91
N GLU A 38 -1.34 5.47 2.93
CA GLU A 38 0.12 5.52 3.04
C GLU A 38 0.74 4.13 3.08
N VAL A 39 0.10 3.18 3.78
CA VAL A 39 0.56 1.79 3.82
C VAL A 39 0.45 1.18 2.43
N VAL A 40 -0.70 1.36 1.76
CA VAL A 40 -0.91 0.86 0.39
C VAL A 40 0.12 1.44 -0.58
N GLU A 41 0.30 2.76 -0.61
CA GLU A 41 1.29 3.45 -1.46
C GLU A 41 2.72 3.04 -1.13
N TYR A 42 3.02 2.78 0.15
CA TYR A 42 4.33 2.30 0.57
C TYR A 42 4.59 0.90 0.04
N PHE A 43 3.61 0.00 0.11
CA PHE A 43 3.73 -1.34 -0.48
C PHE A 43 3.79 -1.27 -2.01
N ASP A 44 2.97 -0.44 -2.65
CA ASP A 44 2.97 -0.22 -4.11
C ASP A 44 4.34 0.29 -4.62
N MET A 45 4.99 1.20 -3.88
CA MET A 45 6.30 1.74 -4.25
C MET A 45 7.47 0.77 -3.95
N MET A 46 7.30 -0.12 -2.98
CA MET A 46 8.34 -1.07 -2.56
C MET A 46 8.21 -2.43 -3.25
N ASP A 47 7.06 -2.72 -3.85
CA ASP A 47 6.84 -3.89 -4.68
C ASP A 47 7.47 -3.62 -6.06
N ASP A 48 8.56 -4.32 -6.38
CA ASP A 48 9.18 -4.32 -7.71
C ASP A 48 8.35 -5.14 -8.73
N GLY A 49 7.14 -5.58 -8.36
CA GLY A 49 6.19 -6.31 -9.18
C GLY A 49 5.51 -5.46 -10.27
N ASP A 50 4.50 -6.06 -10.91
CA ASP A 50 3.71 -5.37 -11.95
C ASP A 50 2.96 -4.18 -11.34
N THR A 51 3.22 -2.98 -11.86
CA THR A 51 2.56 -1.73 -11.44
C THR A 51 1.06 -1.73 -11.66
N SER A 52 0.55 -2.73 -12.41
CA SER A 52 -0.84 -2.95 -12.83
C SER A 52 -1.61 -3.88 -11.90
N ILE A 53 -1.02 -4.29 -10.78
CA ILE A 53 -1.69 -5.09 -9.76
C ILE A 53 -1.60 -4.31 -8.44
N PRO A 54 -2.73 -4.02 -7.79
CA PRO A 54 -2.68 -3.29 -6.53
C PRO A 54 -2.11 -4.19 -5.43
N PRO A 55 -1.55 -3.60 -4.36
CA PRO A 55 -1.12 -4.36 -3.19
C PRO A 55 -2.27 -5.20 -2.63
N ARG A 56 -2.04 -6.51 -2.50
CA ARG A 56 -3.00 -7.49 -1.98
C ARG A 56 -2.72 -7.74 -0.50
N PHE A 57 -3.78 -7.77 0.31
CA PHE A 57 -3.68 -8.12 1.73
C PHE A 57 -4.38 -9.45 1.98
N SER A 58 -3.88 -10.21 2.94
CA SER A 58 -4.53 -11.45 3.40
C SER A 58 -5.55 -11.13 4.48
N CYS A 59 -6.80 -11.56 4.29
CA CYS A 59 -7.89 -11.35 5.23
C CYS A 59 -7.63 -12.07 6.55
N GLU A 60 -7.75 -11.36 7.68
CA GLU A 60 -7.52 -11.94 9.01
C GLU A 60 -8.58 -13.00 9.38
N SER A 61 -9.79 -12.89 8.84
CA SER A 61 -10.89 -13.81 9.15
C SER A 61 -10.85 -15.13 8.37
N CYS A 62 -10.38 -15.13 7.12
CA CYS A 62 -10.46 -16.32 6.25
C CYS A 62 -9.18 -16.64 5.47
N GLY A 63 -8.15 -15.80 5.56
CA GLY A 63 -6.89 -15.97 4.83
C GLY A 63 -6.97 -15.71 3.32
N ALA A 64 -8.14 -15.36 2.79
CA ALA A 64 -8.29 -15.06 1.36
C ALA A 64 -7.72 -13.67 1.00
N GLU A 65 -7.50 -13.44 -0.29
CA GLU A 65 -6.97 -12.19 -0.81
C GLU A 65 -8.02 -11.07 -0.74
N MET A 66 -7.54 -9.88 -0.35
CA MET A 66 -8.31 -8.66 -0.26
C MET A 66 -7.85 -7.67 -1.32
N TYR A 67 -8.83 -7.04 -1.95
CA TYR A 67 -8.64 -6.08 -3.03
C TYR A 67 -9.22 -4.72 -2.66
N PRO A 68 -8.60 -3.61 -3.11
CA PRO A 68 -9.16 -2.29 -2.89
C PRO A 68 -10.46 -2.13 -3.70
N LYS A 69 -11.46 -1.50 -3.10
CA LYS A 69 -12.74 -1.21 -3.73
C LYS A 69 -12.61 -0.15 -4.83
N ASP A 70 -11.84 0.89 -4.54
CA ASP A 70 -11.56 2.02 -5.43
C ASP A 70 -10.22 2.63 -4.98
N TYR A 71 -9.18 2.49 -5.80
CA TYR A 71 -7.84 2.98 -5.50
C TYR A 71 -7.11 3.40 -6.76
N ILE A 72 -6.46 4.57 -6.71
CA ILE A 72 -5.50 5.01 -7.74
C ILE A 72 -4.10 4.73 -7.22
N GLY A 73 -3.39 3.80 -7.87
CA GLY A 73 -2.01 3.43 -7.61
C GLY A 73 -1.04 4.60 -7.73
N VAL A 74 0.16 4.47 -7.16
CA VAL A 74 1.21 5.50 -7.24
C VAL A 74 1.66 5.70 -8.69
N HIS A 75 1.52 4.66 -9.52
CA HIS A 75 1.81 4.67 -10.95
C HIS A 75 0.68 5.24 -11.82
N GLY A 76 -0.45 5.64 -11.23
CA GLY A 76 -1.60 6.22 -11.93
C GLY A 76 -2.61 5.19 -12.45
N GLU A 77 -2.47 3.92 -12.08
CA GLU A 77 -3.42 2.87 -12.44
C GLU A 77 -4.64 2.89 -11.53
N HIS A 78 -5.82 2.68 -12.11
CA HIS A 78 -7.08 2.75 -11.37
C HIS A 78 -7.62 1.34 -11.14
N TYR A 79 -7.74 0.99 -9.87
CA TYR A 79 -8.17 -0.31 -9.39
C TYR A 79 -9.57 -0.23 -8.83
N LYS A 80 -10.47 -1.01 -9.44
CA LYS A 80 -11.85 -1.15 -9.01
C LYS A 80 -12.31 -2.59 -9.19
N ILE A 81 -12.97 -3.12 -8.16
CA ILE A 81 -13.63 -4.44 -8.19
C ILE A 81 -15.15 -4.31 -8.27
#